data_AF-A0A429PEM9-F1
#
_entry.id   AF-A0A429PEM9-F1
#
_cell.length_a   1.000
_cell.length_b   1.000
_cell.length_c   1.000
_cell.angle_alpha   90.00
_cell.angle_beta   90.00
_cell.angle_gamma   90.00
#
_symmetry.space_group_name_H-M   'P 1'
#
loop_
_entity.id
_entity.type
_entity.pdbx_description
1 polymer ?
#
loop_
_entity_poly.entity_id
_entity_poly.type
_entity_poly.pdbx_seq_one_letter_code
_entity_poly.pdbx_strand_id
1 'polypeptide(L)'
;MSVLSAQECGDLAEEMLPVAARLATIVQGDGGREDVAELLGRLDLMQTGALAVVLAGLVDPDRSLGALWGWVDFDEYGRPVEPDQEDRRTLRQIADEVDMVDEVDEVAVAAYARGRRVTVTDEERLHGIVRAVGYGVKYAEVDQAHGLYKGSTQRFVLRMRREYEEQGRVFPEMPRPSDGREFTELEVVDVRTRSVAGTSDHVLAVEYDTTPEDIGHICRGRRYGQYGGPVRAPRQGPSRRSREHWVTGDYQFPEKQAS
;
A
#
# COMPACT_ATOMS: atom_id res chain seq x y z
N MET A 1 12.38 -2.20 -0.61
CA MET A 1 12.46 -1.23 -1.73
C MET A 1 12.94 0.08 -1.15
N SER A 2 14.10 0.55 -1.60
CA SER A 2 14.61 1.87 -1.20
C SER A 2 13.76 2.94 -1.88
N VAL A 3 13.29 3.92 -1.12
CA VAL A 3 12.57 5.06 -1.67
C VAL A 3 13.65 6.01 -2.19
N LEU A 4 13.69 6.25 -3.50
CA LEU A 4 14.56 7.26 -4.07
C LEU A 4 14.18 8.65 -3.53
N SER A 5 15.18 9.48 -3.31
CA SER A 5 15.00 10.90 -3.10
C SER A 5 14.53 11.59 -4.38
N ALA A 6 13.96 12.79 -4.25
CA ALA A 6 13.54 13.59 -5.39
C ALA A 6 14.69 13.90 -6.36
N GLN A 7 15.91 14.08 -5.83
CA GLN A 7 17.10 14.33 -6.64
C GLN A 7 17.50 13.07 -7.43
N GLU A 8 17.55 11.90 -6.78
CA GLU A 8 17.84 10.64 -7.47
C GLU A 8 16.78 10.29 -8.52
N CYS A 9 15.51 10.64 -8.29
CA CYS A 9 14.46 10.52 -9.31
C CYS A 9 14.72 11.46 -10.51
N GLY A 10 15.18 12.68 -10.26
CA GLY A 10 15.53 13.64 -11.29
C GLY A 10 16.72 13.18 -12.14
N ASP A 11 17.79 12.73 -11.48
CA ASP A 11 18.99 12.20 -12.14
C ASP A 11 18.62 10.97 -13.00
N LEU A 12 17.81 10.06 -12.47
CA LEU A 12 17.33 8.89 -13.20
C LEU A 12 16.47 9.28 -14.42
N ALA A 13 15.62 10.30 -14.30
CA ALA A 13 14.83 10.80 -15.43
C ALA A 13 15.73 11.39 -16.53
N GLU A 14 16.78 12.14 -16.15
CA GLU A 14 17.76 12.68 -17.11
C GLU A 14 18.53 11.55 -17.83
N GLU A 15 18.95 10.52 -17.10
CA GLU A 15 19.59 9.33 -17.67
C GLU A 15 18.69 8.58 -18.67
N MET A 16 17.37 8.64 -18.52
CA MET A 16 16.41 7.99 -19.41
C MET A 16 16.13 8.78 -20.70
N LEU A 17 16.55 10.05 -20.83
CA LEU A 17 16.29 10.86 -22.04
C LEU A 17 16.83 10.22 -23.34
N PRO A 18 18.08 9.70 -23.40
CA PRO A 18 18.58 9.04 -24.61
C PRO A 18 17.80 7.75 -24.93
N VAL A 19 17.35 7.04 -23.90
CA VAL A 19 16.55 5.81 -24.04
C VAL A 19 15.16 6.15 -24.60
N ALA A 20 14.52 7.20 -24.09
CA ALA A 20 13.26 7.71 -24.59
C ALA A 20 13.36 8.15 -26.06
N ALA A 21 14.41 8.90 -26.41
CA ALA A 21 14.66 9.32 -27.78
C ALA A 21 14.83 8.11 -28.73
N ARG A 22 15.62 7.10 -28.32
CA ARG A 22 15.81 5.87 -29.10
C ARG A 22 14.52 5.07 -29.24
N LEU A 23 13.71 4.97 -28.19
CA LEU A 23 12.42 4.29 -28.27
C LEU A 23 11.49 5.01 -29.25
N ALA A 24 11.44 6.35 -29.19
CA ALA A 24 10.63 7.16 -30.09
C ALA A 24 11.02 6.94 -31.56
N THR A 25 12.31 6.90 -31.90
CA THR A 25 12.76 6.65 -33.28
C THR A 25 12.41 5.23 -33.74
N ILE A 26 12.59 4.22 -32.88
CA ILE A 26 12.20 2.83 -33.19
C ILE A 26 10.70 2.75 -33.51
N VAL A 27 9.87 3.32 -32.66
CA VAL A 27 8.40 3.31 -32.81
C VAL A 27 7.94 4.11 -34.03
N GLN A 28 8.70 5.14 -34.43
CA GLN A 28 8.42 5.95 -35.62
C GLN A 28 8.87 5.31 -36.95
N GLY A 29 9.38 4.07 -36.92
CA GLY A 29 9.64 3.27 -38.12
C GLY A 29 11.10 2.90 -38.38
N ASP A 30 12.04 3.34 -37.52
CA ASP A 30 13.45 2.93 -37.63
C ASP A 30 13.70 1.49 -37.13
N GLY A 31 12.72 0.88 -36.47
CA GLY A 31 12.84 -0.48 -35.95
C GLY A 31 11.51 -1.23 -35.87
N GLY A 32 11.58 -2.49 -35.42
CA GLY A 32 10.45 -3.38 -35.26
C GLY A 32 10.15 -3.73 -33.81
N ARG A 33 9.18 -4.63 -33.63
CA ARG A 33 8.78 -5.15 -32.29
C ARG A 33 9.94 -5.77 -31.52
N GLU A 34 10.89 -6.40 -32.23
CA GLU A 34 12.07 -7.03 -31.62
C GLU A 34 13.02 -5.98 -31.00
N ASP A 35 13.24 -4.85 -31.67
CA ASP A 35 14.06 -3.75 -31.16
C ASP A 35 13.44 -3.10 -29.92
N VAL A 36 12.11 -2.96 -29.90
CA VAL A 36 11.38 -2.48 -28.73
C VAL A 36 11.55 -3.45 -27.55
N ALA A 37 11.36 -4.75 -27.80
CA ALA A 37 11.50 -5.77 -26.77
C ALA A 37 12.94 -5.85 -26.23
N GLU A 38 13.94 -5.73 -27.10
CA GLU A 38 15.35 -5.70 -26.71
C GLU A 38 15.66 -4.47 -25.86
N LEU A 39 15.18 -3.28 -26.26
CA LEU A 39 15.41 -2.05 -25.52
C LEU A 39 14.78 -2.12 -24.12
N LEU A 40 13.50 -2.50 -24.05
CA LEU A 40 12.77 -2.57 -22.78
C LEU A 40 13.27 -3.71 -21.88
N GLY A 41 13.71 -4.83 -22.46
CA GLY A 41 14.25 -5.97 -21.70
C GLY A 41 15.57 -5.69 -20.98
N ARG A 42 16.22 -4.57 -21.27
CA ARG A 42 17.45 -4.11 -20.58
C ARG A 42 17.19 -3.25 -19.36
N LEU A 43 15.96 -2.78 -19.17
CA LEU A 43 15.60 -1.86 -18.11
C LEU A 43 15.08 -2.63 -16.90
N ASP A 44 15.44 -2.20 -15.71
CA ASP A 44 14.79 -2.65 -14.49
C ASP A 44 13.42 -1.95 -14.28
N LEU A 45 12.70 -2.35 -13.23
CA LEU A 45 11.38 -1.80 -12.94
C LEU A 45 11.40 -0.29 -12.66
N MET A 46 12.47 0.22 -12.03
CA MET A 46 12.60 1.62 -11.68
C MET A 46 12.92 2.46 -12.91
N GLN A 47 13.85 1.99 -13.75
CA GLN A 47 14.18 2.58 -15.04
C GLN A 47 12.97 2.58 -15.98
N THR A 48 12.19 1.49 -16.00
CA THR A 48 10.94 1.40 -16.77
C THR A 48 9.93 2.45 -16.31
N GLY A 49 9.77 2.62 -14.99
CA GLY A 49 8.90 3.66 -14.43
C GLY A 49 9.38 5.07 -14.77
N ALA A 50 10.68 5.34 -14.62
CA ALA A 50 11.27 6.64 -14.97
C ALA A 50 11.13 6.94 -16.47
N LEU A 51 11.36 5.95 -17.34
CA LEU A 51 11.19 6.07 -18.78
C LEU A 51 9.75 6.45 -19.15
N ALA A 52 8.75 5.85 -18.50
CA ALA A 52 7.35 6.20 -18.73
C ALA A 52 7.05 7.67 -18.37
N VAL A 53 7.59 8.16 -17.24
CA VAL A 53 7.45 9.57 -16.83
C VAL A 53 8.13 10.51 -17.82
N VAL A 54 9.35 10.18 -18.28
CA VAL A 54 10.08 10.98 -19.27
C VAL A 54 9.33 11.04 -20.60
N LEU A 55 8.85 9.90 -21.10
CA LEU A 55 8.05 9.85 -22.32
C LEU A 55 6.79 10.70 -22.20
N ALA A 56 6.08 10.64 -21.06
CA ALA A 56 4.93 11.50 -20.80
C ALA A 56 5.32 12.99 -20.79
N GLY A 57 6.48 13.34 -20.23
CA GLY A 57 6.99 14.72 -20.21
C GLY A 57 7.44 15.27 -21.57
N LEU A 58 7.74 14.40 -22.54
CA LEU A 58 8.09 14.79 -23.92
C LEU A 58 6.85 15.07 -24.80
N VAL A 59 5.67 14.66 -24.35
CA VAL A 59 4.42 14.89 -25.07
C VAL A 59 3.99 16.34 -24.91
N ASP A 60 3.78 17.03 -26.03
CA ASP A 60 3.24 18.39 -26.04
C ASP A 60 1.75 18.37 -25.62
N PRO A 61 1.39 18.90 -24.43
CA PRO A 61 0.02 18.84 -23.91
C PRO A 61 -0.97 19.68 -24.71
N ASP A 62 -0.48 20.60 -25.54
CA ASP A 62 -1.31 21.50 -26.33
C ASP A 62 -1.61 20.90 -27.73
N ARG A 63 -1.12 19.69 -28.02
CA ARG A 63 -1.51 18.91 -29.20
C ARG A 63 -2.82 18.16 -28.99
N SER A 64 -3.58 17.97 -30.08
CA SER A 64 -4.78 17.14 -30.07
C SER A 64 -4.44 15.66 -29.94
N LEU A 65 -5.36 14.87 -29.38
CA LEU A 65 -5.19 13.42 -29.24
C LEU A 65 -4.94 12.75 -30.59
N GLY A 66 -5.71 13.15 -31.62
CA GLY A 66 -5.52 12.66 -32.99
C GLY A 66 -4.11 12.95 -33.53
N ALA A 67 -3.57 14.16 -33.31
CA ALA A 67 -2.21 14.50 -33.77
C ALA A 67 -1.11 13.68 -33.09
N LEU A 68 -1.36 13.20 -31.87
CA LEU A 68 -0.43 12.36 -31.11
C LEU A 68 -0.59 10.88 -31.45
N TRP A 69 -1.81 10.42 -31.72
CA TRP A 69 -2.13 9.02 -31.98
C TRP A 69 -2.04 8.60 -33.44
N GLY A 70 -1.98 9.55 -34.38
CA GLY A 70 -1.91 9.27 -35.82
C GLY A 70 -0.72 8.41 -36.28
N TRP A 71 0.23 8.11 -35.40
CA TRP A 71 1.39 7.24 -35.64
C TRP A 71 1.25 5.84 -35.04
N VAL A 72 0.24 5.62 -34.20
CA VAL A 72 0.03 4.39 -33.43
C VAL A 72 -1.18 3.61 -33.95
N ASP A 73 -2.10 4.29 -34.65
CA ASP A 73 -3.28 3.65 -35.22
C ASP A 73 -3.02 3.20 -36.67
N PHE A 74 -3.33 1.93 -36.95
CA PHE A 74 -3.12 1.31 -38.25
C PHE A 74 -4.41 0.64 -38.72
N ASP A 75 -4.74 0.80 -40.00
CA ASP A 75 -5.90 0.15 -40.60
C ASP A 75 -5.69 -1.37 -40.72
N GLU A 76 -6.72 -2.08 -41.19
CA GLU A 76 -6.68 -3.54 -41.41
C GLU A 76 -5.59 -3.98 -42.40
N TYR A 77 -4.99 -3.05 -43.15
CA TYR A 77 -3.91 -3.26 -44.12
C TYR A 77 -2.54 -2.79 -43.59
N GLY A 78 -2.45 -2.38 -42.32
CA GLY A 78 -1.22 -1.91 -41.69
C GLY A 78 -0.76 -0.52 -42.14
N ARG A 79 -1.67 0.32 -42.66
CA ARG A 79 -1.38 1.70 -43.04
C ARG A 79 -1.77 2.64 -41.91
N PRO A 80 -1.01 3.72 -41.64
CA PRO A 80 -1.39 4.70 -40.63
C PRO A 80 -2.80 5.24 -40.89
N VAL A 81 -3.66 5.20 -39.89
CA VAL A 81 -5.00 5.79 -39.97
C VAL A 81 -4.85 7.31 -39.87
N GLU A 82 -5.44 8.06 -40.80
CA GLU A 82 -5.52 9.51 -40.65
C GLU A 82 -6.33 9.81 -39.39
N PRO A 83 -5.76 10.53 -38.41
CA PRO A 83 -6.45 10.79 -37.18
C PRO A 83 -7.73 11.59 -37.45
N ASP A 84 -8.79 11.23 -36.74
CA ASP A 84 -10.06 11.92 -36.84
C ASP A 84 -9.87 13.42 -36.56
N GLN A 85 -10.08 14.24 -37.59
CA GLN A 85 -9.89 15.69 -37.51
C GLN A 85 -11.00 16.38 -36.72
N GLU A 86 -12.08 15.65 -36.39
CA GLU A 86 -13.21 16.19 -35.63
C GLU A 86 -12.88 16.37 -34.14
N ASP A 87 -12.04 15.50 -33.53
CA ASP A 87 -11.62 15.68 -32.14
C ASP A 87 -10.43 16.63 -32.01
N ARG A 88 -10.76 17.92 -31.87
CA ARG A 88 -9.79 19.01 -31.67
C ARG A 88 -9.38 19.21 -30.21
N ARG A 89 -9.86 18.37 -29.29
CA ARG A 89 -9.50 18.52 -27.88
C ARG A 89 -8.03 18.22 -27.70
N THR A 90 -7.36 19.13 -27.01
CA THR A 90 -5.96 18.98 -26.60
C THR A 90 -5.85 17.99 -25.45
N LEU A 91 -4.68 17.37 -25.27
CA LEU A 91 -4.45 16.53 -24.09
C LEU A 91 -4.72 17.27 -22.79
N ARG A 92 -4.36 18.56 -22.72
CA ARG A 92 -4.63 19.40 -21.55
C ARG A 92 -6.13 19.47 -21.23
N GLN A 93 -6.97 19.70 -22.23
CA GLN A 93 -8.42 19.77 -22.05
C GLN A 93 -8.99 18.42 -21.59
N ILE A 94 -8.50 17.32 -22.15
CA ILE A 94 -8.91 15.98 -21.74
C ILE A 94 -8.49 15.71 -20.28
N ALA A 95 -7.28 16.11 -19.90
CA ALA A 95 -6.78 15.94 -18.53
C ALA A 95 -7.56 16.77 -17.51
N ASP A 96 -7.97 17.99 -17.86
CA ASP A 96 -8.78 18.86 -17.00
C ASP A 96 -10.24 18.36 -16.89
N GLU A 97 -10.74 17.60 -17.88
CA GLU A 97 -12.05 16.94 -17.86
C GLU A 97 -12.07 15.65 -17.01
N VAL A 98 -10.89 15.12 -16.66
CA VAL A 98 -10.80 14.13 -15.60
C VAL A 98 -11.06 14.88 -14.30
N ASP A 99 -12.34 14.93 -13.90
CA ASP A 99 -12.69 15.19 -12.52
C ASP A 99 -11.79 14.26 -11.72
N MET A 100 -10.79 14.83 -11.02
CA MET A 100 -10.19 14.16 -9.90
C MET A 100 -11.32 14.07 -8.90
N VAL A 101 -12.16 13.06 -9.09
CA VAL A 101 -13.02 12.53 -8.04
C VAL A 101 -12.10 12.48 -6.83
N ASP A 102 -12.60 12.85 -5.65
CA ASP A 102 -11.91 12.58 -4.38
C ASP A 102 -11.81 11.05 -4.20
N GLU A 103 -11.09 10.40 -5.13
CA GLU A 103 -10.78 9.01 -5.19
C GLU A 103 -9.75 8.83 -4.09
N VAL A 104 -10.20 8.10 -3.09
CA VAL A 104 -9.40 7.65 -1.98
C VAL A 104 -8.10 7.06 -2.52
N ASP A 105 -6.96 7.68 -2.21
CA ASP A 105 -5.65 7.13 -2.59
C ASP A 105 -5.44 5.80 -1.85
N GLU A 106 -5.72 4.70 -2.54
CA GLU A 106 -5.61 3.34 -2.01
C GLU A 106 -4.19 3.03 -1.51
N VAL A 107 -3.16 3.67 -2.07
CA VAL A 107 -1.77 3.51 -1.61
C VAL A 107 -1.58 4.21 -0.27
N ALA A 108 -2.09 5.44 -0.11
CA ALA A 108 -2.07 6.16 1.15
C ALA A 108 -2.91 5.45 2.22
N VAL A 109 -4.11 4.98 1.89
CA VAL A 109 -4.98 4.16 2.75
C VAL A 109 -4.26 2.91 3.22
N ALA A 110 -3.67 2.16 2.29
CA ALA A 110 -2.96 0.94 2.63
C ALA A 110 -1.77 1.26 3.55
N ALA A 111 -0.97 2.29 3.23
CA ALA A 111 0.16 2.72 4.06
C ALA A 111 -0.28 3.14 5.47
N TYR A 112 -1.35 3.92 5.59
CA TYR A 112 -1.93 4.32 6.87
C TYR A 112 -2.41 3.12 7.68
N ALA A 113 -3.11 2.17 7.05
CA ALA A 113 -3.58 0.94 7.69
C ALA A 113 -2.42 0.08 8.23
N ARG A 114 -1.24 0.14 7.59
CA ARG A 114 -0.01 -0.53 8.07
C ARG A 114 0.71 0.22 9.20
N GLY A 115 0.15 1.34 9.68
CA GLY A 115 0.77 2.17 10.72
C GLY A 115 1.91 3.06 10.22
N ARG A 116 2.07 3.26 8.90
CA ARG A 116 3.05 4.21 8.39
C ARG A 116 2.50 5.63 8.51
N ARG A 117 3.36 6.56 8.93
CA ARG A 117 3.00 7.99 8.98
C ARG A 117 2.98 8.56 7.57
N VAL A 118 1.79 8.65 7.01
CA VAL A 118 1.50 9.27 5.72
C VAL A 118 0.49 10.40 5.92
N THR A 119 0.62 11.47 5.15
CA THR A 119 -0.42 12.50 5.08
C THR A 119 -1.62 11.89 4.40
N VAL A 120 -2.79 11.95 5.05
CA VAL A 120 -4.04 11.41 4.52
C VAL A 120 -5.17 12.41 4.75
N THR A 121 -6.14 12.42 3.84
CA THR A 121 -7.41 13.11 4.02
C THR A 121 -8.25 12.43 5.11
N ASP A 122 -9.33 13.09 5.56
CA ASP A 122 -10.23 12.48 6.54
C ASP A 122 -10.93 11.23 5.95
N GLU A 123 -11.20 11.20 4.65
CA GLU A 123 -11.80 10.04 3.97
C GLU A 123 -10.78 8.89 3.87
N GLU A 124 -9.57 9.14 3.40
CA GLU A 124 -8.48 8.15 3.38
C GLU A 124 -8.15 7.62 4.78
N ARG A 125 -8.16 8.49 5.78
CA ARG A 125 -7.96 8.10 7.18
C ARG A 125 -9.05 7.15 7.65
N LEU A 126 -10.32 7.43 7.33
CA LEU A 126 -11.45 6.55 7.66
C LEU A 126 -11.30 5.19 7.00
N HIS A 127 -11.01 5.16 5.68
CA HIS A 127 -10.77 3.93 4.94
C HIS A 127 -9.56 3.14 5.50
N GLY A 128 -8.50 3.85 5.90
CA GLY A 128 -7.32 3.26 6.54
C GLY A 128 -7.65 2.61 7.90
N ILE A 129 -8.52 3.24 8.70
CA ILE A 129 -9.00 2.69 9.96
C ILE A 129 -9.89 1.46 9.73
N VAL A 130 -10.83 1.53 8.79
CA VAL A 130 -11.71 0.41 8.40
C VAL A 130 -10.86 -0.80 8.01
N ARG A 131 -9.87 -0.60 7.14
CA ARG A 131 -8.93 -1.65 6.70
C ARG A 131 -8.09 -2.19 7.87
N ALA A 132 -7.55 -1.33 8.73
CA ALA A 132 -6.78 -1.75 9.92
C ALA A 132 -7.64 -2.59 10.90
N VAL A 133 -8.89 -2.21 11.12
CA VAL A 133 -9.83 -3.00 11.95
C VAL A 133 -10.17 -4.33 11.29
N GLY A 134 -10.23 -4.39 9.96
CA GLY A 134 -10.28 -5.65 9.20
C GLY A 134 -9.14 -6.61 9.53
N TYR A 135 -7.94 -6.08 9.75
CA TYR A 135 -6.77 -6.82 10.21
C TYR A 135 -6.80 -7.15 11.72
N GLY A 136 -7.91 -6.87 12.41
CA GLY A 136 -8.06 -7.05 13.84
C GLY A 136 -7.31 -6.03 14.70
N VAL A 137 -6.79 -4.95 14.12
CA VAL A 137 -6.09 -3.89 14.86
C VAL A 137 -7.10 -3.08 15.68
N LYS A 138 -6.82 -2.91 16.97
CA LYS A 138 -7.68 -2.12 17.86
C LYS A 138 -7.41 -0.62 17.68
N TYR A 139 -8.41 0.23 17.92
CA TYR A 139 -8.23 1.70 17.83
C TYR A 139 -7.07 2.24 18.67
N ALA A 140 -6.83 1.67 19.86
CA ALA A 140 -5.70 2.07 20.70
C ALA A 140 -4.34 1.73 20.06
N GLU A 141 -4.27 0.66 19.27
CA GLU A 141 -3.05 0.26 18.54
C GLU A 141 -2.86 1.17 17.31
N VAL A 142 -3.95 1.56 16.63
CA VAL A 142 -3.90 2.60 15.59
C VAL A 142 -3.39 3.92 16.15
N ASP A 143 -3.89 4.35 17.32
CA ASP A 143 -3.42 5.57 17.98
C ASP A 143 -1.92 5.49 18.28
N GLN A 144 -1.47 4.35 18.83
CA GLN A 144 -0.06 4.14 19.16
C GLN A 144 0.83 4.15 17.90
N ALA A 145 0.43 3.44 16.83
CA ALA A 145 1.20 3.34 15.59
C ALA A 145 1.44 4.73 14.96
N HIS A 146 0.44 5.59 15.00
CA HIS A 146 0.49 6.93 14.42
C HIS A 146 0.95 8.01 15.39
N GLY A 147 1.26 7.67 16.65
CA GLY A 147 1.67 8.63 17.68
C GLY A 147 0.57 9.59 18.09
N LEU A 148 -0.69 9.17 18.00
CA LEU A 148 -1.87 9.94 18.39
C LEU A 148 -2.18 9.77 19.89
N TYR A 149 -2.92 10.72 20.43
CA TYR A 149 -3.45 10.60 21.79
C TYR A 149 -4.41 9.41 21.90
N LYS A 150 -4.36 8.71 23.04
CA LYS A 150 -5.25 7.58 23.31
C LYS A 150 -6.73 7.96 23.16
N GLY A 151 -7.46 7.20 22.36
CA GLY A 151 -8.87 7.40 22.03
C GLY A 151 -9.11 8.44 20.94
N SER A 152 -8.08 8.92 20.24
CA SER A 152 -8.22 9.87 19.14
C SER A 152 -8.95 9.24 17.96
N THR A 153 -8.51 8.05 17.53
CA THR A 153 -9.13 7.28 16.45
C THR A 153 -10.62 7.00 16.72
N GLN A 154 -10.98 6.64 17.95
CA GLN A 154 -12.38 6.40 18.31
C GLN A 154 -13.24 7.67 18.16
N ARG A 155 -12.76 8.81 18.66
CA ARG A 155 -13.46 10.10 18.53
C ARG A 155 -13.59 10.53 17.07
N PHE A 156 -12.54 10.31 16.29
CA PHE A 156 -12.53 10.57 14.86
C PHE A 156 -13.62 9.76 14.14
N VAL A 157 -13.68 8.44 14.35
CA VAL A 157 -14.71 7.56 13.75
C VAL A 157 -16.13 7.99 14.14
N LEU A 158 -16.35 8.36 15.41
CA LEU A 158 -17.66 8.87 15.86
C LEU A 158 -18.05 10.19 15.18
N ARG A 159 -17.08 11.09 14.99
CA ARG A 159 -17.29 12.35 14.26
C ARG A 159 -17.64 12.08 12.80
N MET A 160 -16.85 11.26 12.10
CA MET A 160 -17.11 10.89 10.71
C MET A 160 -18.48 10.23 10.53
N ARG A 161 -18.91 9.39 11.47
CA ARG A 161 -20.24 8.77 11.42
C ARG A 161 -21.35 9.82 11.42
N ARG A 162 -21.27 10.82 12.30
CA ARG A 162 -22.23 11.93 12.34
C ARG A 162 -22.20 12.72 11.03
N GLU A 163 -21.02 13.03 10.50
CA GLU A 163 -20.89 13.77 9.23
C GLU A 163 -21.51 13.00 8.05
N TYR A 164 -21.33 11.68 7.97
CA TYR A 164 -21.98 10.84 6.96
C TYR A 164 -23.50 10.82 7.12
N GLU A 165 -24.01 10.70 8.34
CA GLU A 165 -25.45 10.77 8.63
C GLU A 165 -26.05 12.12 8.22
N GLU A 166 -25.37 13.23 8.52
CA GLU A 166 -25.80 14.59 8.15
C GLU A 166 -25.80 14.81 6.63
N GLN A 167 -24.86 14.18 5.91
CA GLN A 167 -24.77 14.23 4.45
C GLN A 167 -25.69 13.22 3.74
N GLY A 168 -26.40 12.36 4.47
CA GLY A 168 -27.19 11.27 3.89
C GLY A 168 -26.34 10.20 3.20
N ARG A 169 -25.05 10.12 3.51
CA ARG A 169 -24.11 9.11 3.00
C ARG A 169 -24.15 7.87 3.89
N VAL A 170 -23.86 6.71 3.30
CA VAL A 170 -23.75 5.45 4.05
C VAL A 170 -22.36 5.36 4.66
N PHE A 171 -22.28 5.27 5.99
CA PHE A 171 -21.02 5.08 6.70
C PHE A 171 -20.42 3.69 6.38
N PRO A 172 -19.10 3.57 6.10
CA PRO A 172 -18.48 2.29 5.81
C PRO A 172 -18.69 1.26 6.93
N GLU A 173 -19.02 0.03 6.56
CA GLU A 173 -19.15 -1.05 7.55
C GLU A 173 -17.80 -1.36 8.17
N MET A 174 -17.74 -1.33 9.51
CA MET A 174 -16.53 -1.72 10.23
C MET A 174 -16.43 -3.24 10.22
N PRO A 175 -15.36 -3.83 9.64
CA PRO A 175 -15.24 -5.27 9.59
C PRO A 175 -15.22 -5.80 11.02
N ARG A 176 -15.87 -6.94 11.24
CA ARG A 176 -15.54 -7.74 12.41
C ARG A 176 -14.15 -8.33 12.17
N PRO A 177 -13.30 -8.46 13.19
CA PRO A 177 -12.05 -9.21 13.07
C PRO A 177 -12.41 -10.56 12.42
N SER A 178 -11.83 -10.86 11.26
CA SER A 178 -12.19 -12.05 10.52
C SER A 178 -11.92 -13.28 11.39
N ASP A 179 -12.82 -14.26 11.33
CA ASP A 179 -12.62 -15.57 11.94
C ASP A 179 -11.51 -16.30 11.16
N GLY A 180 -10.26 -15.96 11.50
CA GLY A 180 -9.01 -16.63 11.10
C GLY A 180 -8.91 -17.04 9.63
N ARG A 181 -8.26 -16.22 8.80
CA ARG A 181 -7.78 -16.60 7.46
C ARG A 181 -7.07 -17.97 7.48
N GLU A 182 -7.27 -18.78 6.43
CA GLU A 182 -6.48 -19.99 6.20
C GLU A 182 -5.16 -19.65 5.48
N PHE A 183 -4.07 -20.22 5.96
CA PHE A 183 -2.73 -20.06 5.40
C PHE A 183 -2.32 -21.28 4.58
N THR A 184 -1.71 -21.04 3.43
CA THR A 184 -1.03 -22.09 2.65
C THR A 184 0.27 -22.52 3.33
N GLU A 185 0.80 -23.69 2.95
CA GLU A 185 2.09 -24.18 3.46
C GLU A 185 3.22 -23.17 3.24
N LEU A 186 3.32 -22.61 2.03
CA LEU A 186 4.36 -21.64 1.67
C LEU A 186 4.28 -20.37 2.52
N GLU A 187 3.07 -19.85 2.75
CA GLU A 187 2.89 -18.66 3.59
C GLU A 187 3.25 -18.93 5.05
N VAL A 188 2.93 -20.12 5.59
CA VAL A 188 3.33 -20.50 6.95
C VAL A 188 4.85 -20.51 7.10
N VAL A 189 5.56 -21.09 6.12
CA VAL A 189 7.03 -21.13 6.11
C VAL A 189 7.61 -19.73 6.00
N ASP A 190 7.06 -18.87 5.15
CA ASP A 190 7.53 -17.49 4.97
C ASP A 190 7.31 -16.64 6.24
N VAL A 191 6.11 -16.69 6.84
CA VAL A 191 5.79 -16.04 8.13
C VAL A 191 6.81 -16.43 9.20
N ARG A 192 7.10 -17.73 9.32
CA ARG A 192 8.07 -18.25 10.31
C ARG A 192 9.49 -17.78 10.02
N THR A 193 9.91 -17.84 8.76
CA THR A 193 11.24 -17.39 8.33
C THR A 193 11.46 -15.91 8.67
N ARG A 194 10.48 -15.07 8.36
CA ARG A 194 10.55 -13.62 8.62
C ARG A 194 10.41 -13.25 10.09
N SER A 195 9.64 -14.04 10.83
CA SER A 195 9.54 -13.94 12.30
C SER A 195 10.87 -14.26 12.98
N VAL A 196 11.60 -15.29 12.52
CA VAL A 196 12.97 -15.60 12.97
C VAL A 196 13.93 -14.46 12.62
N ALA A 197 13.75 -13.82 11.47
CA ALA A 197 14.50 -12.62 11.08
C ALA A 197 14.17 -11.35 11.91
N GLY A 198 13.26 -11.45 12.89
CA GLY A 198 12.92 -10.34 13.78
C GLY A 198 11.76 -9.45 13.32
N THR A 199 11.06 -9.83 12.24
CA THR A 199 9.86 -9.10 11.82
C THR A 199 8.77 -9.19 12.90
N SER A 200 8.16 -8.07 13.27
CA SER A 200 7.14 -8.03 14.31
C SER A 200 5.83 -8.69 13.87
N ASP A 201 5.08 -9.23 14.83
CA ASP A 201 3.79 -9.89 14.55
C ASP A 201 2.79 -8.94 13.90
N HIS A 202 2.82 -7.65 14.23
CA HIS A 202 1.96 -6.64 13.60
C HIS A 202 2.30 -6.42 12.12
N VAL A 203 3.60 -6.37 11.77
CA VAL A 203 4.02 -6.18 10.38
C VAL A 203 3.61 -7.40 9.54
N LEU A 204 3.84 -8.61 10.06
CA LEU A 204 3.42 -9.84 9.40
C LEU A 204 1.89 -9.92 9.30
N ALA A 205 1.16 -9.60 10.36
CA ALA A 205 -0.30 -9.64 10.37
C ALA A 205 -0.91 -8.77 9.26
N VAL A 206 -0.39 -7.55 9.11
CA VAL A 206 -0.82 -6.64 8.04
C VAL A 206 -0.47 -7.18 6.65
N GLU A 207 0.70 -7.78 6.48
CA GLU A 207 1.14 -8.28 5.18
C GLU A 207 0.35 -9.50 4.70
N TYR A 208 -0.01 -10.39 5.61
CA TYR A 208 -0.83 -11.56 5.30
C TYR A 208 -2.30 -11.36 5.65
N ASP A 209 -2.78 -10.12 5.79
CA ASP A 209 -4.20 -9.84 6.01
C ASP A 209 -4.82 -10.72 7.13
N THR A 210 -4.19 -10.70 8.30
CA THR A 210 -4.56 -11.53 9.45
C THR A 210 -4.35 -10.78 10.77
N THR A 211 -4.61 -11.43 11.89
CA THR A 211 -4.39 -10.86 13.21
C THR A 211 -2.97 -11.16 13.73
N PRO A 212 -2.36 -10.27 14.55
CA PRO A 212 -1.08 -10.54 15.21
C PRO A 212 -1.12 -11.79 16.11
N GLU A 213 -2.30 -12.12 16.64
CA GLU A 213 -2.52 -13.32 17.42
C GLU A 213 -2.39 -14.58 16.56
N ASP A 214 -2.98 -14.60 15.36
CA ASP A 214 -2.82 -15.69 14.39
C ASP A 214 -1.36 -15.87 13.98
N ILE A 215 -0.63 -14.79 13.70
CA ILE A 215 0.82 -14.86 13.45
C ILE A 215 1.55 -15.49 14.64
N GLY A 216 1.20 -15.08 15.86
CA GLY A 216 1.73 -15.68 17.08
C GLY A 216 1.38 -17.17 17.24
N HIS A 217 0.20 -17.60 16.80
CA HIS A 217 -0.22 -18.99 16.79
C HIS A 217 0.53 -19.82 15.74
N ILE A 218 0.74 -19.25 14.55
CA ILE A 218 1.56 -19.84 13.47
C ILE A 218 3.00 -20.01 13.96
N CYS A 219 3.62 -18.95 14.50
CA CYS A 219 5.02 -18.99 14.92
C CYS A 219 5.30 -19.95 16.09
N ARG A 220 4.32 -20.16 16.98
CA ARG A 220 4.41 -21.12 18.11
C ARG A 220 3.95 -22.53 17.76
N GLY A 221 3.55 -22.77 16.50
CA GLY A 221 3.08 -24.09 16.04
C GLY A 221 1.73 -24.53 16.61
N ARG A 222 0.92 -23.60 17.14
CA ARG A 222 -0.46 -23.90 17.57
C ARG A 222 -1.39 -24.12 16.39
N ARG A 223 -1.17 -23.36 15.31
CA ARG A 223 -1.76 -23.59 13.99
C ARG A 223 -0.65 -24.04 13.05
N TYR A 224 -1.00 -24.91 12.11
CA TYR A 224 -0.08 -25.37 11.05
C TYR A 224 1.24 -25.95 11.59
N GLY A 225 1.15 -26.78 12.64
CA GLY A 225 2.32 -27.41 13.26
C GLY A 225 3.11 -28.30 12.29
N GLN A 226 2.42 -28.86 11.29
CA GLN A 226 2.99 -29.74 10.28
C GLN A 226 3.94 -29.05 9.28
N TYR A 227 3.86 -27.73 9.10
CA TYR A 227 4.64 -27.01 8.06
C TYR A 227 5.87 -26.32 8.64
N GLY A 228 7.00 -27.03 8.75
CA GLY A 228 8.29 -26.44 9.17
C GLY A 228 8.52 -26.25 10.68
N GLY A 229 7.59 -26.69 11.54
CA GLY A 229 7.72 -26.68 13.00
C GLY A 229 7.70 -25.30 13.69
N PRO A 230 7.47 -25.24 15.02
CA PRO A 230 7.40 -23.99 15.76
C PRO A 230 8.78 -23.30 15.83
N VAL A 231 8.81 -21.99 15.54
CA VAL A 231 10.02 -21.16 15.63
C VAL A 231 10.11 -20.35 16.92
N ARG A 232 9.01 -20.26 17.67
CA ARG A 232 8.96 -19.59 18.98
C ARG A 232 8.57 -20.58 20.07
N ALA A 233 9.19 -20.42 21.23
CA ALA A 233 8.81 -21.19 22.41
C ALA A 233 7.32 -20.99 22.75
N PRO A 234 6.64 -22.02 23.25
CA PRO A 234 5.27 -21.88 23.73
C PRO A 234 5.24 -20.84 24.86
N ARG A 235 4.22 -19.97 24.83
CA ARG A 235 4.03 -18.97 25.87
C ARG A 235 3.75 -19.70 27.19
N GLN A 236 4.72 -19.73 28.10
CA GLN A 236 4.50 -20.24 29.44
C GLN A 236 3.49 -19.32 30.12
N GLY A 237 2.37 -19.88 30.57
CA GLY A 237 1.40 -19.14 31.37
C GLY A 237 2.06 -18.62 32.65
N PRO A 238 1.45 -17.63 33.33
CA PRO A 238 1.96 -17.18 34.62
C PRO A 238 2.13 -18.39 35.55
N SER A 239 3.32 -18.51 36.14
CA SER A 239 3.65 -19.63 37.02
C SER A 239 2.65 -19.72 38.17
N ARG A 240 2.47 -20.91 38.75
CA ARG A 240 1.56 -21.12 39.88
C ARG A 240 1.83 -20.15 41.05
N ARG A 241 3.12 -19.83 41.30
CA ARG A 241 3.56 -18.79 42.25
C ARG A 241 3.10 -17.38 41.87
N SER A 242 3.11 -17.02 40.59
CA SER A 242 2.58 -15.74 40.13
C SER A 242 1.07 -15.67 40.34
N ARG A 243 0.32 -16.77 40.11
CA ARG A 243 -1.13 -16.81 40.36
C ARG A 243 -1.47 -16.66 41.84
N GLU A 244 -0.70 -17.26 42.75
CA GLU A 244 -0.91 -17.13 44.20
C GLU A 244 -0.74 -15.68 44.68
N HIS A 245 0.20 -14.92 44.10
CA HIS A 245 0.43 -13.50 44.42
C HIS A 245 -0.71 -12.56 43.95
N TRP A 246 -1.53 -12.97 42.98
CA TRP A 246 -2.70 -12.20 42.53
C TRP A 246 -3.99 -12.53 43.31
N VAL A 247 -4.06 -13.69 43.96
CA VAL A 247 -5.23 -14.11 44.75
C VAL A 247 -5.14 -13.67 46.22
N THR A 248 -3.94 -13.44 46.75
CA THR A 248 -3.75 -13.13 48.19
C THR A 248 -3.74 -11.65 48.56
N GLY A 249 -3.96 -10.71 47.64
CA GLY A 249 -4.30 -9.33 48.00
C GLY A 249 -3.25 -8.51 48.77
N ASP A 250 -2.05 -9.03 49.01
CA ASP A 250 -0.96 -8.28 49.67
C ASP A 250 -0.18 -7.45 48.65
N TYR A 251 -0.84 -6.45 48.07
CA TYR A 251 -0.17 -5.38 47.33
C TYR A 251 0.18 -4.26 48.30
N GLN A 252 1.31 -4.37 49.00
CA GLN A 252 1.90 -3.22 49.68
C GLN A 252 2.46 -2.27 48.62
N PHE A 253 1.79 -1.13 48.42
CA PHE A 253 2.35 -0.03 47.66
C PHE A 253 3.66 0.42 48.34
N PRO A 254 4.79 0.54 47.62
CA PRO A 254 5.95 1.19 48.17
C PRO A 254 5.58 2.64 48.48
N GLU A 255 5.62 3.01 49.77
CA GLU A 255 5.48 4.39 50.21
C GLU A 255 6.46 5.25 49.43
N LYS A 256 5.93 6.23 48.70
CA LYS A 256 6.74 7.30 48.12
C LYS A 256 7.45 8.00 49.27
N GLN A 257 8.74 7.75 49.42
CA GLN A 257 9.59 8.61 50.25
C GLN A 257 9.63 9.98 49.59
N ALA A 258 8.99 10.95 50.25
CA ALA A 258 9.12 12.35 49.92
C ALA A 258 10.53 12.82 50.29
N SER A 259 11.22 13.45 49.34
CA SER A 259 12.33 14.37 49.58
C SER A 259 11.91 15.74 49.11
#